data_AF-A0A099NS78-F1
#
_entry.id   AF-A0A099NS78-F1
#
_cell.length_a   1.000
_cell.length_b   1.000
_cell.length_c   1.000
_cell.angle_alpha   90.00
_cell.angle_beta   90.00
_cell.angle_gamma   90.00
#
_symmetry.space_group_name_H-M   'P 1'
#
loop_
_entity.id
_entity.type
_entity.pdbx_description
1 polymer ?
#
loop_
_entity_poly.entity_id
_entity_poly.type
_entity_poly.pdbx_seq_one_letter_code
_entity_poly.pdbx_strand_id
1 'polypeptide(L)'
;ELTNLEEPTTESSEKESDIEKTTSSGGVNIFYGRPNMGELLDYNVRNASANNIAIISCGPPALTDEVRNIVSSNVTSWDKSIDYFDELEVW
;
A
#
# COMPACT_ATOMS: atom_id res chain seq x y z
N GLU A 1 56.27 5.47 -18.04
CA GLU A 1 55.23 5.00 -18.97
C GLU A 1 53.87 5.32 -18.36
N LEU A 2 53.06 6.03 -19.13
CA LEU A 2 51.68 6.41 -18.78
C LEU A 2 50.77 5.19 -18.91
N THR A 3 49.87 4.96 -17.96
CA THR A 3 48.51 4.48 -18.28
C THR A 3 47.51 5.10 -17.32
N ASN A 4 46.59 5.84 -17.94
CA ASN A 4 45.42 6.47 -17.39
C ASN A 4 44.30 5.44 -17.17
N LEU A 5 43.45 5.76 -16.17
CA LEU A 5 42.00 5.58 -16.08
C LEU A 5 41.33 4.31 -16.65
N GLU A 6 40.54 3.66 -15.79
CA GLU A 6 39.08 3.60 -16.02
C GLU A 6 38.35 3.33 -14.69
N GLU A 7 37.40 4.21 -14.37
CA GLU A 7 36.48 4.10 -13.26
C GLU A 7 35.43 3.01 -13.55
N PRO A 8 34.95 2.24 -12.56
CA PRO A 8 33.83 1.35 -12.79
C PRO A 8 32.53 2.17 -12.87
N THR A 9 32.14 2.51 -14.10
CA THR A 9 30.76 2.86 -14.47
C THR A 9 29.87 1.65 -14.21
N THR A 10 29.24 1.63 -13.03
CA THR A 10 28.12 0.73 -12.78
C THR A 10 26.84 1.45 -13.15
N GLU A 11 26.47 1.24 -14.41
CA GLU A 11 25.15 1.48 -14.98
C GLU A 11 24.11 0.76 -14.09
N SER A 12 23.35 1.51 -13.31
CA SER A 12 22.18 1.00 -12.59
C SER A 12 20.95 1.76 -13.06
N SER A 13 20.41 1.22 -14.15
CA SER A 13 19.00 1.20 -14.55
C SER A 13 18.09 2.11 -13.73
N GLU A 14 17.87 3.31 -14.25
CA GLU A 14 16.76 4.17 -13.87
C GLU A 14 15.45 3.41 -14.12
N LYS A 15 14.86 2.86 -13.05
CA LYS A 15 13.48 2.42 -13.08
C LYS A 15 12.63 3.67 -12.91
N GLU A 16 12.21 4.19 -14.04
CA GLU A 16 11.17 5.20 -14.20
C GLU A 16 9.94 4.74 -13.40
N SER A 17 9.75 5.33 -12.21
CA SER A 17 8.54 5.15 -11.44
C SER A 17 7.43 5.90 -12.16
N ASP A 18 6.45 5.18 -12.70
CA ASP A 18 5.24 5.74 -13.29
C ASP A 18 4.53 6.64 -12.26
N ILE A 19 4.76 7.95 -12.35
CA ILE A 19 4.06 8.93 -11.53
C ILE A 19 2.62 9.03 -12.08
N GLU A 20 1.68 8.47 -11.34
CA GLU A 20 0.27 8.47 -11.69
C GLU A 20 -0.33 9.87 -11.68
N LYS A 21 -1.00 10.18 -12.79
CA LYS A 21 -1.65 11.46 -13.06
C LYS A 21 -2.79 11.72 -12.07
N THR A 22 -2.52 12.42 -10.97
CA THR A 22 -3.55 12.79 -9.99
C THR A 22 -4.54 13.78 -10.61
N THR A 23 -5.81 13.36 -10.79
CA THR A 23 -6.90 14.29 -11.13
C THR A 23 -7.65 14.63 -9.85
N SER A 24 -7.52 15.87 -9.38
CA SER A 24 -8.22 16.35 -8.19
C SER A 24 -9.54 17.02 -8.60
N SER A 25 -10.67 16.37 -8.25
CA SER A 25 -12.00 16.96 -8.36
C SER A 25 -12.70 16.78 -7.02
N GLY A 26 -13.08 17.89 -6.38
CA GLY A 26 -13.93 17.87 -5.17
C GLY A 26 -13.30 17.30 -3.89
N GLY A 27 -11.98 17.42 -3.70
CA GLY A 27 -11.30 16.91 -2.49
C GLY A 27 -10.99 15.42 -2.51
N VAL A 28 -11.21 14.75 -3.65
CA VAL A 28 -10.83 13.35 -3.89
C VAL A 28 -9.62 13.33 -4.82
N ASN A 29 -8.60 12.55 -4.43
CA ASN A 29 -7.45 12.25 -5.27
C ASN A 29 -7.68 10.92 -5.97
N ILE A 30 -7.57 10.91 -7.29
CA ILE A 30 -7.68 9.69 -8.10
C ILE A 30 -6.26 9.22 -8.44
N PHE A 31 -5.97 8.00 -8.01
CA PHE A 31 -4.76 7.25 -8.35
C PHE A 31 -5.14 6.15 -9.35
N TYR A 32 -4.19 5.75 -10.17
CA TYR A 32 -4.37 4.67 -11.13
C TYR A 32 -3.73 3.39 -10.54
N GLY A 33 -3.66 2.29 -11.30
CA GLY A 33 -2.91 1.12 -10.84
C GLY A 33 -3.48 0.38 -9.62
N ARG A 34 -2.66 -0.50 -9.03
CA ARG A 34 -3.01 -1.28 -7.84
C ARG A 34 -2.42 -0.60 -6.60
N PRO A 35 -3.22 -0.29 -5.56
CA PRO A 35 -2.69 0.28 -4.34
C PRO A 35 -1.80 -0.72 -3.59
N ASN A 36 -0.78 -0.22 -2.91
CA ASN A 36 -0.08 -0.99 -1.88
C ASN A 36 -0.99 -1.06 -0.64
N MET A 37 -1.69 -2.19 -0.47
CA MET A 37 -2.66 -2.35 0.61
C MET A 37 -2.02 -2.30 2.00
N GLY A 38 -0.76 -2.74 2.13
CA GLY A 38 -0.04 -2.70 3.40
C GLY A 38 0.21 -1.27 3.87
N GLU A 39 0.77 -0.43 3.01
CA GLU A 39 1.02 0.99 3.30
C GLU A 39 -0.30 1.75 3.52
N LEU A 40 -1.32 1.46 2.70
CA LEU A 40 -2.61 2.12 2.80
C LEU A 40 -3.30 1.82 4.14
N LEU A 41 -3.34 0.54 4.56
CA LEU A 41 -3.95 0.16 5.83
C LEU A 41 -3.16 0.69 7.02
N ASP A 42 -1.83 0.56 7.02
CA ASP A 42 -0.99 1.05 8.12
C ASP A 42 -1.11 2.56 8.32
N TYR A 43 -1.07 3.33 7.21
CA TYR A 43 -1.28 4.78 7.24
C TYR A 43 -2.65 5.14 7.83
N ASN A 44 -3.73 4.49 7.38
CA ASN A 44 -5.07 4.83 7.84
C ASN A 44 -5.30 4.43 9.31
N VAL A 45 -4.79 3.27 9.74
CA VAL A 45 -4.92 2.80 11.12
C VAL A 45 -4.17 3.71 12.09
N ARG A 46 -2.91 4.04 11.80
CA ARG A 46 -2.08 4.86 12.70
C ARG A 46 -2.54 6.31 12.77
N ASN A 47 -3.03 6.87 11.66
CA ASN A 47 -3.49 8.27 11.61
C ASN A 47 -4.96 8.45 12.01
N ALA A 48 -5.70 7.37 12.26
CA ALA A 48 -7.06 7.46 12.75
C ALA A 48 -7.10 8.13 14.14
N SER A 49 -7.95 9.15 14.27
CA SER A 49 -8.20 9.81 15.55
C SER A 49 -8.94 8.92 16.54
N ALA A 50 -9.74 7.97 16.04
CA ALA A 50 -10.43 6.97 16.86
C ALA A 50 -9.46 5.87 17.32
N ASN A 51 -9.79 5.23 18.45
CA ASN A 51 -9.04 4.07 18.97
C ASN A 51 -9.62 2.73 18.53
N ASN A 52 -10.85 2.72 18.01
CA ASN A 52 -11.50 1.52 17.49
C ASN A 52 -11.74 1.73 16.00
N ILE A 53 -11.32 0.76 15.20
CA ILE A 53 -11.35 0.85 13.73
C ILE A 53 -12.00 -0.42 13.21
N ALA A 54 -13.02 -0.25 12.37
CA ALA A 54 -13.60 -1.34 11.59
C ALA A 54 -12.99 -1.34 10.20
N ILE A 55 -12.46 -2.48 9.77
CA ILE A 55 -11.97 -2.72 8.42
C ILE A 55 -12.95 -3.69 7.76
N ILE A 56 -13.50 -3.29 6.60
CA ILE A 56 -14.43 -4.10 5.82
C ILE A 56 -13.81 -4.31 4.45
N SER A 57 -13.70 -5.56 4.00
CA SER A 57 -13.28 -5.91 2.65
C SER A 57 -14.37 -6.65 1.90
N CYS A 58 -14.62 -6.21 0.67
CA CYS A 58 -15.54 -6.81 -0.29
C CYS A 58 -14.83 -6.72 -1.64
N GLY A 59 -14.41 -7.84 -2.21
CA GLY A 59 -13.72 -7.87 -3.50
C GLY A 59 -13.30 -9.26 -3.95
N PRO A 60 -12.51 -9.34 -5.04
CA PRO A 60 -11.95 -10.60 -5.51
C PRO A 60 -11.18 -11.32 -4.40
N PRO A 61 -11.21 -12.66 -4.34
CA PRO A 61 -10.58 -13.43 -3.25
C PRO A 61 -9.13 -13.03 -2.97
N ALA A 62 -8.35 -12.73 -4.01
CA ALA A 62 -6.95 -12.31 -3.86
C ALA A 62 -6.78 -10.98 -3.10
N LEU A 63 -7.68 -10.01 -3.27
CA LEU A 63 -7.65 -8.75 -2.52
C LEU A 63 -8.05 -8.98 -1.07
N THR A 64 -9.14 -9.71 -0.86
CA THR A 64 -9.63 -10.04 0.47
C THR A 64 -8.60 -10.83 1.27
N ASP A 65 -7.94 -11.81 0.65
CA ASP A 65 -6.86 -12.58 1.26
C ASP A 65 -5.66 -11.71 1.64
N GLU A 66 -5.29 -10.75 0.78
CA GLU A 66 -4.23 -9.79 1.06
C GLU A 66 -4.56 -8.93 2.29
N VAL A 67 -5.78 -8.36 2.35
CA VAL A 67 -6.24 -7.56 3.49
C VAL A 67 -6.28 -8.41 4.76
N ARG A 68 -6.82 -9.63 4.69
CA ARG A 68 -6.89 -10.55 5.83
C ARG A 68 -5.49 -10.84 6.40
N ASN A 69 -4.52 -11.12 5.52
CA ASN A 69 -3.14 -11.37 5.91
C ASN A 69 -2.49 -10.15 6.56
N ILE A 70 -2.70 -8.95 6.01
CA ILE A 70 -2.16 -7.69 6.56
C ILE A 70 -2.74 -7.44 7.95
N VAL A 71 -4.07 -7.54 8.10
CA VAL A 71 -4.74 -7.31 9.39
C VAL A 71 -4.28 -8.33 10.42
N SER A 72 -4.27 -9.63 10.10
CA SER A 72 -3.83 -10.65 11.05
C SER A 72 -2.37 -10.49 11.47
N SER A 73 -1.52 -9.98 10.58
CA SER A 73 -0.09 -9.75 10.87
C SER A 73 0.13 -8.52 11.75
N ASN A 74 -0.81 -7.57 11.80
CA ASN A 74 -0.64 -6.27 12.45
C ASN A 74 -1.62 -6.00 13.60
N VAL A 75 -2.62 -6.85 13.82
CA VAL A 75 -3.66 -6.64 14.86
C VAL A 75 -3.08 -6.47 16.26
N THR A 76 -1.89 -7.01 16.53
CA THR A 76 -1.19 -6.84 17.81
C THR A 76 -0.10 -5.75 17.79
N SER A 77 0.24 -5.20 16.62
CA SER A 77 1.28 -4.18 16.45
C SER A 77 0.72 -2.77 16.39
N TRP A 78 -0.52 -2.60 15.96
CA TRP A 78 -1.24 -1.33 16.01
C TRP A 78 -1.70 -1.02 17.43
N ASP A 79 -1.62 0.25 17.81
CA ASP A 79 -2.08 0.79 19.10
C ASP A 79 -3.60 1.07 19.10
N LYS A 80 -4.35 0.30 18.31
CA LYS A 80 -5.77 0.47 18.00
C LYS A 80 -6.49 -0.86 18.10
N SER A 81 -7.75 -0.83 18.56
CA SER A 81 -8.63 -2.00 18.51
C SER A 81 -9.15 -2.16 17.08
N ILE A 82 -8.92 -3.31 16.48
CA ILE A 82 -9.32 -3.59 15.10
C ILE A 82 -10.41 -4.66 15.08
N ASP A 83 -11.54 -4.32 14.49
CA ASP A 83 -12.56 -5.28 14.07
C ASP A 83 -12.47 -5.47 12.55
N TYR A 84 -12.37 -6.71 12.09
CA TYR A 84 -12.27 -7.04 10.67
C TYR A 84 -13.48 -7.84 10.21
N PHE A 85 -14.11 -7.35 9.15
CA PHE A 85 -15.27 -7.98 8.51
C PHE A 85 -14.93 -8.31 7.06
N ASP A 86 -15.13 -9.57 6.70
CA ASP A 86 -14.95 -10.08 5.36
C ASP A 86 -16.33 -10.38 4.77
N GLU A 87 -16.70 -9.62 3.75
CA GLU A 87 -17.99 -9.73 3.08
C GLU A 87 -17.88 -10.66 1.87
N LEU A 88 -18.74 -11.68 1.82
CA LEU A 88 -18.73 -12.67 0.74
C LEU A 88 -19.38 -12.12 -0.53
N GLU A 89 -18.60 -12.04 -1.59
CA GLU A 89 -19.09 -11.78 -2.96
C GLU A 89 -19.46 -13.10 -3.66
N VAL A 90 -20.71 -13.26 -4.07
CA VAL A 90 -21.25 -14.50 -4.73
C VAL A 90 -21.52 -14.33 -6.23
N TRP A 91 -20.92 -13.33 -6.88
CA TRP A 91 -21.13 -13.03 -8.30
C TRP A 91 -20.14 -13.70 -9.26
#